data_AF-A0A0V9UJ16-F1
#
_entry.id   AF-A0A0V9UJ16-F1
#
_cell.length_a   1.000
_cell.length_b   1.000
_cell.length_c   1.000
_cell.angle_alpha   90.00
_cell.angle_beta   90.00
_cell.angle_gamma   90.00
#
_symmetry.space_group_name_H-M   'P 1'
#
loop_
_entity.id
_entity.type
_entity.pdbx_description
1 polymer ?
#
loop_
_entity_poly.entity_id
_entity_poly.type
_entity_poly.pdbx_seq_one_letter_code
_entity_poly.pdbx_strand_id
1 'polypeptide(L)'
;MMDSGGAGSAVARSKWGKVRVGTRWIAAVPPAIVLGMVAAVALGVVGALLELVPEHPVVSGIAVALATVSPLVGLAWVLLVDRSTLEGATDRPEDSVEASWYEKAASGAFTDILLVTGLGCTALAFAPIEVEGLHALMAVVLVAFASFGVRYAVQRRKG
;
A
#
# COMPACT_ATOMS: atom_id res chain seq x y z
N MET A 1 -1.61 42.43 -27.26
CA MET A 1 -1.09 41.93 -25.98
C MET A 1 -2.21 41.08 -25.37
N MET A 2 -2.59 39.96 -26.00
CA MET A 2 -2.00 38.62 -25.80
C MET A 2 -1.79 38.33 -24.32
N ASP A 3 -2.85 37.80 -23.69
CA ASP A 3 -2.70 36.70 -22.74
C ASP A 3 -3.72 35.63 -23.10
N SER A 4 -3.22 34.68 -23.88
CA SER A 4 -3.81 33.38 -24.17
C SER A 4 -3.87 32.59 -22.86
N GLY A 5 -4.95 32.78 -22.10
CA GLY A 5 -5.35 31.91 -21.01
C GLY A 5 -5.70 30.54 -21.57
N GLY A 6 -4.69 29.68 -21.70
CA GLY A 6 -4.84 28.29 -22.10
C GLY A 6 -5.81 27.59 -21.18
N ALA A 7 -7.07 27.47 -21.63
CA ALA A 7 -8.01 26.50 -21.13
C ALA A 7 -7.43 25.11 -21.45
N GLY A 8 -6.50 24.64 -20.60
CA GLY A 8 -6.18 23.23 -20.50
C GLY A 8 -7.50 22.53 -20.24
N SER A 9 -8.01 21.80 -21.24
CA SER A 9 -9.31 21.16 -21.20
C SER A 9 -9.47 20.42 -19.87
N ALA A 10 -10.34 20.94 -19.01
CA ALA A 10 -10.59 20.34 -17.70
C ALA A 10 -10.97 18.87 -17.92
N VAL A 11 -10.13 17.96 -17.44
CA VAL A 11 -10.30 16.53 -17.69
C VAL A 11 -11.58 16.10 -16.99
N ALA A 12 -12.57 15.64 -17.76
CA ALA A 12 -13.86 15.24 -17.21
C ALA A 12 -13.67 14.18 -16.12
N ARG A 13 -14.25 14.43 -14.93
CA ARG A 13 -14.24 13.50 -13.80
C ARG A 13 -15.04 12.24 -14.15
N SER A 14 -14.60 11.09 -13.66
CA SER A 14 -15.28 9.81 -13.86
C SER A 14 -15.28 8.98 -12.56
N LYS A 15 -16.23 8.07 -12.42
CA LYS A 15 -16.36 7.18 -11.25
C LYS A 15 -15.12 6.32 -10.97
N TRP A 16 -14.34 6.01 -12.00
CA TRP A 16 -13.19 5.10 -11.95
C TRP A 16 -11.84 5.80 -12.16
N GLY A 17 -11.87 7.12 -12.38
CA GLY A 17 -10.69 7.95 -12.59
C GLY A 17 -9.91 7.63 -13.87
N LYS A 18 -8.89 8.42 -14.12
CA LYS A 18 -8.02 8.36 -15.30
C LYS A 18 -6.56 8.36 -14.87
N VAL A 19 -5.70 7.82 -15.72
CA VAL A 19 -4.24 7.84 -15.57
C VAL A 19 -3.67 8.72 -16.67
N ARG A 20 -2.70 9.55 -16.31
CA ARG A 20 -1.96 10.35 -17.27
C ARG A 20 -0.79 9.53 -17.84
N VAL A 21 -0.86 9.23 -19.13
CA VAL A 21 0.23 8.55 -19.85
C VAL A 21 0.76 9.53 -20.91
N GLY A 22 1.86 10.20 -20.56
CA GLY A 22 2.43 11.29 -21.36
C GLY A 22 1.44 12.46 -21.48
N THR A 23 0.96 12.71 -22.71
CA THR A 23 0.00 13.77 -23.03
C THR A 23 -1.46 13.28 -23.04
N ARG A 24 -1.71 11.97 -22.90
CA ARG A 24 -3.06 11.38 -23.01
C ARG A 24 -3.59 10.93 -21.65
N TRP A 25 -4.91 11.04 -21.49
CA TRP A 25 -5.65 10.54 -20.33
C TRP A 25 -6.40 9.26 -20.71
N ILE A 26 -6.06 8.14 -20.09
CA ILE A 26 -6.72 6.84 -20.29
C ILE A 26 -7.49 6.44 -19.04
N ALA A 27 -8.47 5.54 -19.15
CA ALA A 27 -9.13 4.97 -17.97
C ALA A 27 -8.11 4.28 -17.06
N ALA A 28 -8.25 4.42 -15.74
CA ALA A 28 -7.28 3.87 -14.79
C ALA A 28 -7.37 2.35 -14.61
N VAL A 29 -8.53 1.76 -14.90
CA VAL A 29 -8.80 0.34 -14.65
C VAL A 29 -7.96 -0.60 -15.53
N PRO A 30 -7.84 -0.43 -16.87
CA PRO A 30 -7.03 -1.33 -17.68
C PRO A 30 -5.55 -1.46 -17.25
N PRO A 31 -4.78 -0.37 -17.07
CA PRO A 31 -3.38 -0.51 -16.63
C PRO A 31 -3.28 -1.07 -15.21
N ALA A 32 -4.24 -0.79 -14.34
CA ALA A 32 -4.29 -1.36 -12.99
C ALA A 32 -4.52 -2.89 -13.00
N ILE A 33 -5.41 -3.39 -13.84
CA ILE A 33 -5.64 -4.84 -14.01
C ILE A 33 -4.35 -5.51 -14.49
N VAL A 34 -3.70 -4.95 -15.51
CA VAL A 34 -2.47 -5.53 -16.06
C VAL A 34 -1.36 -5.54 -15.00
N LEU A 35 -1.12 -4.41 -14.34
CA LEU A 35 -0.08 -4.30 -13.32
C LEU A 35 -0.35 -5.23 -12.12
N GLY A 36 -1.59 -5.27 -11.65
CA GLY A 36 -1.99 -6.15 -10.55
C GLY A 36 -1.89 -7.64 -10.91
N MET A 37 -2.28 -8.02 -12.13
CA MET A 37 -2.11 -9.38 -12.65
C MET A 37 -0.63 -9.79 -12.73
N VAL A 38 0.22 -8.91 -13.28
CA VAL A 38 1.67 -9.18 -13.37
C VAL A 38 2.27 -9.36 -11.97
N ALA A 39 1.92 -8.50 -11.02
CA ALA A 39 2.37 -8.62 -9.64
C ALA A 39 1.86 -9.92 -8.97
N ALA A 40 0.61 -10.31 -9.20
CA ALA A 40 0.03 -11.53 -8.64
C ALA A 40 0.70 -12.79 -9.19
N VAL A 41 0.98 -12.82 -10.51
CA VAL A 41 1.74 -13.90 -11.14
C VAL A 41 3.15 -13.96 -10.59
N ALA A 42 3.82 -12.83 -10.41
CA ALA A 42 5.16 -12.79 -9.82
C ALA A 42 5.17 -13.36 -8.39
N LEU A 43 4.19 -13.01 -7.54
CA LEU A 43 4.06 -13.60 -6.20
C LEU A 43 3.75 -15.10 -6.24
N GLY A 44 2.90 -15.54 -7.18
CA GLY A 44 2.62 -16.96 -7.38
C GLY A 44 3.87 -17.75 -7.79
N VAL A 45 4.68 -17.21 -8.69
CA VAL A 45 5.97 -17.81 -9.08
C VAL A 45 6.92 -17.89 -7.89
N VAL A 46 7.04 -16.82 -7.09
CA VAL A 46 7.84 -16.86 -5.86
C VAL A 46 7.31 -17.92 -4.89
N GLY A 47 5.99 -18.01 -4.70
CA GLY A 47 5.39 -19.04 -3.84
C GLY A 47 5.65 -20.47 -4.31
N ALA A 48 5.71 -20.70 -5.63
CA ALA A 48 6.08 -22.00 -6.19
C ALA A 48 7.57 -22.30 -6.03
N LEU A 49 8.44 -21.31 -6.24
CA LEU A 49 9.90 -21.43 -6.08
C LEU A 49 10.33 -21.66 -4.63
N LEU A 50 9.56 -21.14 -3.67
CA LEU A 50 9.78 -21.35 -2.24
C LEU A 50 9.21 -22.66 -1.72
N GLU A 51 8.59 -23.49 -2.57
CA GLU A 51 7.98 -24.76 -2.20
C GLU A 51 7.07 -24.66 -0.96
N LEU A 52 6.23 -23.61 -0.93
CA LEU A 52 5.31 -23.37 0.20
C LEU A 52 4.47 -24.61 0.55
N VAL A 53 4.16 -25.44 -0.46
CA VAL A 53 3.65 -26.80 -0.29
C VAL A 53 4.55 -27.73 -1.12
N PRO A 54 5.49 -28.47 -0.50
CA PRO A 54 6.49 -29.27 -1.22
C PRO A 54 5.88 -30.35 -2.13
N GLU A 55 4.74 -30.92 -1.73
CA GLU A 55 4.01 -31.93 -2.51
C GLU A 55 3.47 -31.34 -3.84
N HIS A 56 3.09 -30.06 -3.84
CA HIS A 56 2.36 -29.42 -4.94
C HIS A 56 2.77 -27.94 -5.16
N PRO A 57 4.03 -27.64 -5.49
CA PRO A 57 4.56 -26.28 -5.54
C PRO A 57 3.86 -25.39 -6.58
N VAL A 58 3.48 -25.97 -7.72
CA VAL A 58 2.72 -25.25 -8.77
C VAL A 58 1.32 -24.89 -8.28
N VAL A 59 0.66 -25.78 -7.55
CA VAL A 59 -0.70 -25.55 -7.03
C VAL A 59 -0.67 -24.47 -5.95
N SER A 60 0.32 -24.47 -5.05
CA SER A 60 0.48 -23.40 -4.07
C SER A 60 0.77 -22.05 -4.74
N GLY A 61 1.58 -22.02 -5.79
CA GLY A 61 1.82 -20.80 -6.56
C GLY A 61 0.56 -20.25 -7.23
N ILE A 62 -0.26 -21.12 -7.83
CA ILE A 62 -1.56 -20.73 -8.41
C ILE A 62 -2.51 -20.22 -7.33
N ALA A 63 -2.59 -20.90 -6.18
CA ALA A 63 -3.42 -20.47 -5.07
C ALA A 63 -3.02 -19.08 -4.55
N VAL A 64 -1.72 -18.81 -4.42
CA VAL A 64 -1.20 -17.47 -4.06
C VAL A 64 -1.56 -16.42 -5.10
N ALA A 65 -1.37 -16.71 -6.40
CA ALA A 65 -1.71 -15.77 -7.46
C ALA A 65 -3.21 -15.42 -7.46
N LEU A 66 -4.08 -16.44 -7.31
CA LEU A 66 -5.53 -16.25 -7.27
C LEU A 66 -5.98 -15.50 -6.00
N ALA A 67 -5.36 -15.76 -4.85
CA ALA A 67 -5.68 -15.08 -3.61
C ALA A 67 -5.23 -13.60 -3.61
N THR A 68 -4.15 -13.27 -4.34
CA THR A 68 -3.54 -11.93 -4.32
C THR A 68 -3.94 -11.05 -5.50
N VAL A 69 -4.54 -11.60 -6.56
CA VAL A 69 -4.92 -10.82 -7.76
C VAL A 69 -5.87 -9.66 -7.43
N SER A 70 -6.95 -9.91 -6.68
CA SER A 70 -7.93 -8.89 -6.33
C SER A 70 -7.32 -7.73 -5.52
N PRO A 71 -6.61 -7.97 -4.40
CA PRO A 71 -5.99 -6.88 -3.65
C PRO A 71 -4.88 -6.16 -4.44
N LEU A 72 -4.09 -6.86 -5.27
CA LEU A 72 -3.04 -6.24 -6.06
C LEU A 72 -3.55 -5.38 -7.21
N VAL A 73 -4.64 -5.80 -7.88
CA VAL A 73 -5.33 -4.96 -8.87
C VAL A 73 -5.92 -3.72 -8.21
N GLY A 74 -6.52 -3.87 -7.02
CA GLY A 74 -7.00 -2.73 -6.24
C GLY A 74 -5.88 -1.76 -5.87
N LEU A 75 -4.75 -2.28 -5.38
CA LEU A 75 -3.57 -1.48 -5.04
C LEU A 75 -2.99 -0.78 -6.27
N ALA A 76 -2.83 -1.49 -7.39
CA ALA A 76 -2.37 -0.92 -8.65
C ALA A 76 -3.29 0.21 -9.13
N TRP A 77 -4.60 0.05 -8.97
CA TRP A 77 -5.56 1.10 -9.30
C TRP A 77 -5.38 2.32 -8.41
N VAL A 78 -5.28 2.14 -7.08
CA VAL A 78 -5.07 3.24 -6.12
C VAL A 78 -3.79 4.02 -6.42
N LEU A 79 -2.71 3.33 -6.80
CA LEU A 79 -1.41 3.95 -7.10
C LEU A 79 -1.38 4.68 -8.45
N LEU A 80 -2.12 4.18 -9.45
CA LEU A 80 -2.10 4.75 -10.79
C LEU A 80 -3.13 5.87 -10.97
N VAL A 81 -4.31 5.74 -10.36
CA VAL A 81 -5.43 6.63 -10.62
C VAL A 81 -5.11 8.07 -10.20
N ASP A 82 -5.29 9.01 -11.11
CA ASP A 82 -5.19 10.42 -10.78
C ASP A 82 -6.47 10.85 -10.06
N ARG A 83 -6.32 11.15 -8.77
CA ARG A 83 -7.42 11.50 -7.88
C ARG A 83 -8.18 12.75 -8.30
N SER A 84 -7.54 13.69 -9.02
CA SER A 84 -8.21 14.90 -9.55
C SER A 84 -9.29 14.59 -10.58
N THR A 85 -9.22 13.40 -11.19
CA THR A 85 -10.16 12.93 -12.20
C THR A 85 -11.26 12.03 -11.63
N LEU A 86 -11.27 11.79 -10.31
CA LEU A 86 -12.32 11.00 -9.64
C LEU A 86 -13.53 11.87 -9.31
N GLU A 87 -14.70 11.38 -9.64
CA GLU A 87 -15.97 12.00 -9.24
C GLU A 87 -16.16 11.92 -7.71
N GLY A 88 -16.48 13.05 -7.06
CA GLY A 88 -16.65 13.11 -5.61
C GLY A 88 -15.36 13.11 -4.77
N ALA A 89 -14.18 13.10 -5.41
CA ALA A 89 -12.92 13.29 -4.69
C ALA A 89 -12.79 14.73 -4.17
N THR A 90 -12.47 14.88 -2.89
CA THR A 90 -12.06 16.15 -2.28
C THR A 90 -10.80 16.65 -2.99
N ASP A 91 -10.76 17.92 -3.40
CA ASP A 91 -9.67 18.48 -4.21
C ASP A 91 -8.30 18.48 -3.51
N ARG A 92 -8.27 18.50 -2.16
CA ARG A 92 -7.05 18.48 -1.33
C ARG A 92 -7.23 17.58 -0.09
N PRO A 93 -7.12 16.25 -0.25
CA PRO A 93 -7.29 15.32 0.86
C PRO A 93 -6.17 15.42 1.90
N GLU A 94 -4.96 15.84 1.53
CA GLU A 94 -3.82 16.09 2.42
C GLU A 94 -4.03 17.30 3.36
N ASP A 95 -4.90 18.23 2.98
CA ASP A 95 -5.33 19.33 3.85
C ASP A 95 -6.43 18.88 4.84
N SER A 96 -6.87 17.62 4.75
CA SER A 96 -7.79 17.06 5.74
C SER A 96 -7.08 16.93 7.08
N VAL A 97 -7.77 17.36 8.12
CA VAL A 97 -7.36 17.21 9.51
C VAL A 97 -7.04 15.73 9.80
N GLU A 98 -7.83 14.80 9.26
CA GLU A 98 -7.64 13.35 9.41
C GLU A 98 -6.39 12.82 8.70
N ALA A 99 -6.07 13.35 7.51
CA ALA A 99 -4.86 12.98 6.78
C ALA A 99 -3.61 13.44 7.56
N SER A 100 -3.64 14.65 8.12
CA SER A 100 -2.55 15.16 8.96
C SER A 100 -2.35 14.31 10.22
N TRP A 101 -3.43 13.79 10.81
CA TRP A 101 -3.35 12.92 11.98
C TRP A 101 -2.79 11.55 11.62
N TYR A 102 -3.23 11.00 10.48
CA TYR A 102 -2.73 9.74 9.95
C TYR A 102 -1.23 9.82 9.63
N GLU A 103 -0.80 10.86 8.92
CA GLU A 103 0.61 11.07 8.54
C GLU A 103 1.52 11.16 9.78
N LYS A 104 1.10 11.92 10.80
CA LYS A 104 1.83 12.07 12.07
C LYS A 104 1.86 10.77 12.87
N ALA A 105 0.76 10.02 12.89
CA ALA A 105 0.68 8.73 13.58
C ALA A 105 1.53 7.67 12.86
N ALA A 106 1.48 7.61 11.53
CA ALA A 106 2.20 6.65 10.69
C ALA A 106 3.72 6.89 10.73
N SER A 107 4.18 8.12 10.50
CA SER A 107 5.61 8.46 10.57
C SER A 107 6.19 8.15 11.95
N GLY A 108 5.45 8.47 13.00
CA GLY A 108 5.82 8.18 14.37
C GLY A 108 5.88 6.69 14.70
N ALA A 109 4.86 5.92 14.31
CA ALA A 109 4.81 4.48 14.53
C ALA A 109 5.90 3.75 13.73
N PHE A 110 6.23 4.23 12.53
CA PHE A 110 7.31 3.68 11.73
C PHE A 110 8.67 3.76 12.44
N THR A 111 9.00 4.91 13.04
CA THR A 111 10.24 5.06 13.83
C THR A 111 10.25 4.14 15.05
N ASP A 112 9.12 3.99 15.75
CA ASP A 112 9.02 3.08 16.90
C ASP A 112 9.25 1.63 16.47
N ILE A 113 8.62 1.18 15.38
CA ILE A 113 8.79 -0.16 14.84
C ILE A 113 10.25 -0.37 14.46
N LEU A 114 10.88 0.58 13.77
CA LEU A 114 12.28 0.46 13.35
C LEU A 114 13.23 0.36 14.55
N LEU A 115 12.98 1.10 15.63
CA LEU A 115 13.72 0.99 16.89
C LEU A 115 13.48 -0.36 17.59
N VAL A 116 12.21 -0.75 17.78
CA VAL A 116 11.85 -1.98 18.50
C VAL A 116 12.33 -3.22 17.74
N THR A 117 12.11 -3.28 16.43
CA THR A 117 12.59 -4.38 15.59
C THR A 117 14.11 -4.41 15.49
N GLY A 118 14.77 -3.25 15.31
CA GLY A 118 16.22 -3.17 15.24
C GLY A 118 16.90 -3.63 16.54
N LEU A 119 16.42 -3.15 17.69
CA LEU A 119 16.90 -3.58 19.00
C LEU A 119 16.55 -5.04 19.29
N GLY A 120 15.33 -5.46 18.95
CA GLY A 120 14.88 -6.85 19.10
C GLY A 120 15.73 -7.82 18.30
N CYS A 121 15.99 -7.53 17.03
CA CYS A 121 16.88 -8.32 16.18
C CYS A 121 18.31 -8.36 16.72
N THR A 122 18.83 -7.22 17.21
CA THR A 122 20.17 -7.16 17.80
C THR A 122 20.24 -8.02 19.07
N ALA A 123 19.25 -7.93 19.96
CA ALA A 123 19.17 -8.75 21.16
C ALA A 123 19.08 -10.24 20.82
N LEU A 124 18.24 -10.61 19.85
CA LEU A 124 18.11 -11.99 19.38
C LEU A 124 19.39 -12.51 18.72
N ALA A 125 20.16 -11.67 18.04
CA ALA A 125 21.43 -12.06 17.42
C ALA A 125 22.49 -12.50 18.46
N PHE A 126 22.42 -11.99 19.68
CA PHE A 126 23.32 -12.38 20.78
C PHE A 126 22.68 -13.34 21.78
N ALA A 127 21.37 -13.56 21.69
CA ALA A 127 20.66 -14.50 22.55
C ALA A 127 20.75 -15.92 21.96
N PRO A 128 21.00 -16.95 22.79
CA PRO A 128 20.92 -18.35 22.35
C PRO A 128 19.45 -18.83 22.28
N ILE A 129 18.57 -18.00 21.72
CA ILE A 129 17.11 -18.24 21.67
C ILE A 129 16.69 -18.22 20.21
N GLU A 130 16.14 -19.34 19.74
CA GLU A 130 15.52 -19.42 18.42
C GLU A 130 14.04 -19.03 18.56
N VAL A 131 13.66 -17.94 17.91
CA VAL A 131 12.27 -17.50 17.82
C VAL A 131 11.75 -17.82 16.43
N GLU A 132 10.66 -18.59 16.36
CA GLU A 132 10.00 -18.88 15.09
C GLU A 132 9.58 -17.58 14.40
N GLY A 133 9.87 -17.48 13.09
CA GLY A 133 9.65 -16.26 12.32
C GLY A 133 8.20 -15.76 12.34
N LEU A 134 7.23 -16.68 12.41
CA LEU A 134 5.81 -16.32 12.52
C LEU A 134 5.51 -15.59 13.84
N HIS A 135 6.03 -16.09 14.95
CA HIS A 135 5.87 -15.48 16.27
C HIS A 135 6.56 -14.11 16.35
N ALA A 136 7.76 -14.00 15.78
CA ALA A 136 8.46 -12.72 15.67
C ALA A 136 7.66 -11.71 14.84
N LEU A 137 7.14 -12.12 13.67
CA LEU A 137 6.35 -11.25 12.80
C LEU A 137 5.04 -10.82 13.47
N MET A 138 4.35 -11.74 14.15
CA MET A 138 3.17 -11.41 14.96
C MET A 138 3.48 -10.34 16.00
N ALA A 139 4.58 -10.47 16.74
CA ALA A 139 4.97 -9.49 17.75
C ALA A 139 5.20 -8.11 17.12
N VAL A 140 5.90 -8.05 15.98
CA VAL A 140 6.14 -6.80 15.24
C VAL A 140 4.85 -6.16 14.77
N VAL A 141 3.92 -6.93 14.20
CA VAL A 141 2.63 -6.44 13.72
C VAL A 141 1.78 -5.92 14.88
N LEU A 142 1.76 -6.61 16.02
CA LEU A 142 1.03 -6.16 17.20
C LEU A 142 1.59 -4.85 17.76
N VAL A 143 2.92 -4.72 17.84
CA VAL A 143 3.58 -3.47 18.25
C VAL A 143 3.26 -2.34 17.26
N ALA A 144 3.25 -2.63 15.97
CA ALA A 144 2.90 -1.66 14.93
C ALA A 144 1.46 -1.14 15.10
N PHE A 145 0.49 -2.04 15.26
CA PHE A 145 -0.90 -1.65 15.50
C PHE A 145 -1.08 -0.88 16.80
N ALA A 146 -0.41 -1.30 17.87
CA ALA A 146 -0.48 -0.62 19.16
C ALA A 146 0.10 0.80 19.08
N SER A 147 1.31 0.97 18.52
CA SER A 147 1.95 2.29 18.40
C SER A 147 1.13 3.22 17.51
N PHE A 148 0.71 2.76 16.33
CA PHE A 148 -0.14 3.53 15.43
C PHE A 148 -1.47 3.90 16.08
N GLY A 149 -2.16 2.93 16.69
CA GLY A 149 -3.46 3.14 17.32
C GLY A 149 -3.41 4.15 18.47
N VAL A 150 -2.40 4.06 19.33
CA VAL A 150 -2.20 5.02 20.43
C VAL A 150 -1.93 6.42 19.88
N ARG A 151 -0.99 6.57 18.92
CA ARG A 151 -0.65 7.87 18.33
C ARG A 151 -1.83 8.49 17.58
N TYR A 152 -2.58 7.69 16.83
CA TYR A 152 -3.79 8.12 16.14
C TYR A 152 -4.87 8.56 17.13
N ALA A 153 -5.14 7.79 18.19
CA ALA A 153 -6.13 8.15 19.21
C ALA A 153 -5.74 9.44 19.96
N VAL A 154 -4.46 9.62 20.27
CA VAL A 154 -3.94 10.85 20.89
C VAL A 154 -4.11 12.05 19.95
N GLN A 155 -3.78 11.89 18.67
CA GLN A 155 -3.86 12.98 17.70
C GLN A 155 -5.32 13.37 17.39
N ARG A 156 -6.22 12.38 17.29
CA ARG A 156 -7.67 12.59 17.16
C ARG A 156 -8.27 13.37 18.34
N ARG A 157 -7.74 13.19 19.55
CA ARG A 157 -8.18 13.94 20.75
C ARG A 157 -7.67 15.38 20.80
N LYS A 158 -6.58 15.69 20.08
CA LYS A 158 -5.93 17.01 20.11
C LYS A 158 -6.50 18.01 19.10
N GLY A 159 -7.26 17.54 18.10
CA GLY A 159 -7.71 18.38 16.98
C GLY A 159 -6.67 18.48 15.88
#